data_AF-A0A8T1YHJ5-F1
#
_entry.id   AF-A0A8T1YHJ5-F1
#
_cell.length_a   1.000
_cell.length_b   1.000
_cell.length_c   1.000
_cell.angle_alpha   90.00
_cell.angle_beta   90.00
_cell.angle_gamma   90.00
#
_symmetry.space_group_name_H-M   'P 1'
#
loop_
_entity.id
_entity.type
_entity.pdbx_description
1 polymer ?
#
loop_
_entity_poly.entity_id
_entity_poly.type
_entity_poly.pdbx_seq_one_letter_code
_entity_poly.pdbx_strand_id
1 'polypeptide(L)'
;MIECKHLHFLADPEKKGICMNGVVYYIAKISDELSKSLISFNLGSEDFNVIKLPKDAKYRRSCYLVNYSGKIALTNYDCNDGTLDLWVMKDASKQEWSKASLLVPCWTNLVGDQSFRFEGTLSTGELIFAPCSFPNPFFFIYYDLKEKNARKVVIEGIGDGFATIKVSLDHVESPMFLPKVGLSDDD
;
A
#
# COMPACT_ATOMS: atom_id res chain seq x y z
N MET A 1 11.27 19.81 16.52
CA MET A 1 10.11 18.95 16.84
C MET A 1 9.20 19.04 15.64
N ILE A 2 8.87 17.91 15.01
CA ILE A 2 7.99 17.89 13.83
C ILE A 2 6.55 17.92 14.34
N GLU A 3 5.78 18.92 13.95
CA GLU A 3 4.41 19.12 14.43
C GLU A 3 3.42 19.14 13.25
N CYS A 4 2.40 18.28 13.30
CA CYS A 4 1.31 18.30 12.35
C CYS A 4 0.19 19.19 12.86
N LYS A 5 -0.19 20.21 12.08
CA LYS A 5 -1.32 21.10 12.39
C LYS A 5 -2.69 20.42 12.28
N HIS A 6 -2.74 19.25 11.66
CA HIS A 6 -3.97 18.48 11.48
C HIS A 6 -4.02 17.39 12.55
N LEU A 7 -4.88 17.56 13.56
CA LEU A 7 -5.12 16.51 14.54
C LEU A 7 -5.75 15.30 13.84
N HIS A 8 -5.01 14.21 13.77
CA HIS A 8 -5.43 12.99 13.12
C HIS A 8 -4.91 11.76 13.85
N PHE A 9 -5.63 10.67 13.72
CA PHE A 9 -5.24 9.37 14.25
C PHE A 9 -5.16 8.36 13.12
N LEU A 10 -4.18 7.47 13.22
CA LEU A 10 -4.04 6.37 12.27
C LEU A 10 -5.33 5.57 12.24
N ALA A 11 -5.91 5.45 11.05
CA ALA A 11 -7.22 4.83 10.89
C ALA A 11 -7.18 3.31 11.13
N ASP A 12 -6.00 2.71 10.95
CA ASP A 12 -5.76 1.28 11.11
C ASP A 12 -4.23 1.03 11.26
N PRO A 13 -3.74 0.56 12.41
CA PRO A 13 -2.31 0.26 12.62
C PRO A 13 -1.77 -0.83 11.72
N GLU A 14 -2.63 -1.72 11.21
CA GLU A 14 -2.21 -2.80 10.32
C GLU A 14 -1.93 -2.27 8.90
N LYS A 15 -2.61 -1.18 8.51
CA LYS A 15 -2.44 -0.51 7.21
C LYS A 15 -1.20 0.36 7.24
N LYS A 16 -0.14 -0.15 6.62
CA LYS A 16 1.14 0.55 6.45
C LYS A 16 0.97 1.82 5.59
N GLY A 17 1.77 2.83 5.89
CA GLY A 17 2.00 3.94 4.97
C GLY A 17 2.97 3.55 3.85
N ILE A 18 3.01 4.38 2.80
CA ILE A 18 3.95 4.24 1.69
C ILE A 18 4.88 5.45 1.68
N CYS A 19 6.18 5.20 1.66
CA CYS A 19 7.16 6.25 1.37
C CYS A 19 7.48 6.22 -0.13
N MET A 20 7.29 7.35 -0.80
CA MET A 20 7.53 7.48 -2.24
C MET A 20 8.06 8.87 -2.54
N ASN A 21 9.22 8.94 -3.21
CA ASN A 21 9.85 10.20 -3.64
C ASN A 21 10.01 11.24 -2.51
N GLY A 22 10.43 10.80 -1.32
CA GLY A 22 10.64 11.69 -0.16
C GLY A 22 9.34 12.14 0.52
N VAL A 23 8.20 11.53 0.19
CA VAL A 23 6.91 11.83 0.81
C VAL A 23 6.33 10.55 1.41
N VAL A 24 5.91 10.62 2.68
CA VAL A 24 5.23 9.53 3.38
C VAL A 24 3.72 9.73 3.25
N TYR A 25 3.04 8.71 2.74
CA TYR A 25 1.60 8.68 2.54
C TYR A 25 0.96 7.68 3.49
N TYR A 26 -0.10 8.04 4.19
CA TYR A 26 -0.83 7.12 5.07
C TYR A 26 -2.28 7.54 5.27
N ILE A 27 -3.14 6.58 5.58
CA ILE A 27 -4.56 6.84 5.80
C ILE A 27 -4.80 7.16 7.28
N ALA A 28 -5.41 8.30 7.54
CA ALA A 28 -5.78 8.74 8.88
C ALA A 28 -7.24 9.16 8.93
N LYS A 29 -7.81 9.18 10.13
CA LYS A 29 -9.06 9.87 10.39
C LYS A 29 -8.73 11.21 11.04
N ILE A 30 -9.23 12.29 10.44
CA ILE A 30 -9.10 13.64 11.00
C ILE A 30 -10.14 13.78 12.10
N SER A 31 -9.76 14.31 13.27
CA SER A 31 -10.64 14.36 14.45
C SER A 31 -11.99 15.06 14.19
N ASP A 32 -11.99 16.09 13.34
CA ASP A 32 -13.17 16.89 13.01
C ASP A 32 -13.97 16.33 11.81
N GLU A 33 -13.52 15.24 11.19
CA GLU A 33 -14.17 14.62 10.04
C GLU A 33 -14.69 13.21 10.35
N LEU A 34 -15.89 12.91 9.85
CA LEU A 34 -16.45 11.55 9.92
C LEU A 34 -15.72 10.56 8.99
N SER A 35 -15.05 11.08 7.95
CA SER A 35 -14.38 10.28 6.92
C SER A 35 -12.87 10.18 7.11
N LYS A 36 -12.29 9.11 6.57
CA LYS A 36 -10.84 8.95 6.40
C LYS A 36 -10.30 9.90 5.33
N SER A 37 -9.05 10.29 5.48
CA SER A 37 -8.28 11.13 4.56
C SER A 37 -6.90 10.53 4.33
N LEU A 38 -6.31 10.81 3.18
CA LEU A 38 -4.92 10.50 2.90
C LEU A 38 -4.06 11.65 3.41
N ILE A 39 -3.12 11.36 4.30
CA ILE A 39 -2.11 12.31 4.74
C ILE A 39 -0.87 12.10 3.87
N SER A 40 -0.31 13.20 3.38
CA SER A 40 1.04 13.21 2.82
C SER A 40 1.94 14.06 3.69
N PHE A 41 3.08 13.51 4.08
CA PHE A 41 4.11 14.18 4.88
C PHE A 41 5.40 14.28 4.06
N ASN A 42 5.80 15.49 3.70
CA ASN A 42 7.03 15.73 2.95
C ASN A 42 8.23 15.68 3.91
N LEU A 43 9.17 14.76 3.68
CA LEU A 43 10.33 14.58 4.57
C LEU A 43 11.34 15.72 4.47
N GLY A 44 11.38 16.44 3.36
CA GLY A 44 12.32 17.54 3.13
C GLY A 44 11.83 18.87 3.68
N SER A 45 10.55 19.20 3.48
CA SER A 45 9.97 20.44 4.00
C SER A 45 9.29 20.28 5.37
N GLU A 46 9.15 19.05 5.85
CA GLU A 46 8.43 18.68 7.06
C GLU A 46 6.94 19.09 7.06
N ASP A 47 6.36 19.31 5.88
CA ASP A 47 4.98 19.73 5.72
C ASP A 47 4.00 18.57 5.59
N PHE A 48 2.84 18.72 6.23
CA PHE A 48 1.71 17.80 6.11
C PHE A 48 0.62 18.39 5.21
N ASN A 49 0.04 17.56 4.36
CA ASN A 49 -1.16 17.91 3.59
C ASN A 49 -2.24 16.85 3.81
N VAL A 50 -3.49 17.31 3.85
CA VAL A 50 -4.68 16.46 3.92
C VAL A 50 -5.31 16.38 2.54
N ILE A 51 -5.37 15.16 2.00
CA ILE A 51 -5.93 14.86 0.70
C ILE A 51 -7.23 14.08 0.90
N LYS A 52 -8.33 14.63 0.38
CA LYS A 52 -9.64 13.97 0.50
C LYS A 52 -9.66 12.69 -0.35
N LEU A 53 -10.20 11.63 0.24
CA LEU A 53 -10.43 10.38 -0.49
C LEU A 53 -11.58 10.57 -1.51
N PRO A 54 -11.62 9.75 -2.57
CA PRO A 54 -12.75 9.70 -3.50
C PRO A 54 -14.10 9.53 -2.75
N LYS A 55 -15.16 10.16 -3.26
CA LYS A 55 -16.48 10.23 -2.57
C LYS A 55 -17.24 8.89 -2.49
N ASP A 56 -16.74 7.83 -3.13
CA ASP A 56 -17.37 6.50 -3.15
C ASP A 56 -17.41 5.87 -1.74
N ALA A 57 -18.59 5.40 -1.33
CA ALA A 57 -18.83 4.84 -0.01
C ALA A 57 -17.97 3.60 0.31
N LYS A 58 -17.54 2.83 -0.70
CA LYS A 58 -16.67 1.65 -0.53
C LYS A 58 -15.34 2.04 0.13
N TYR A 59 -14.67 3.06 -0.43
CA TYR A 59 -13.36 3.51 0.00
C TYR A 59 -13.39 4.36 1.28
N ARG A 60 -14.55 4.92 1.63
CA ARG A 60 -14.76 5.66 2.89
C ARG A 60 -14.70 4.77 4.13
N ARG A 61 -15.13 3.51 4.02
CA ARG A 61 -15.16 2.56 5.14
C ARG A 61 -13.85 1.79 5.27
N SER A 62 -13.38 1.19 4.17
CA SER A 62 -12.12 0.46 4.15
C SER A 62 -11.44 0.64 2.80
N CYS A 63 -10.24 1.22 2.80
CA CYS A 63 -9.36 1.27 1.65
C CYS A 63 -7.94 0.89 2.07
N TYR A 64 -7.15 0.44 1.11
CA TYR A 64 -5.74 0.12 1.26
C TYR A 64 -4.93 1.05 0.38
N LEU A 65 -3.83 1.53 0.94
CA LEU A 65 -2.85 2.32 0.21
C LEU A 65 -1.88 1.37 -0.47
N VAL A 66 -1.72 1.49 -1.78
CA VAL A 66 -0.86 0.63 -2.59
C VAL A 66 -0.02 1.46 -3.55
N ASN A 67 1.16 0.95 -3.89
CA ASN A 67 1.96 1.48 -5.01
C ASN A 67 1.44 0.81 -6.29
N TYR A 68 0.88 1.61 -7.19
CA TYR A 68 0.46 1.17 -8.51
C TYR A 68 1.31 1.85 -9.58
N SER A 69 2.27 1.10 -10.12
CA SER A 69 3.20 1.56 -11.18
C SER A 69 3.88 2.90 -10.85
N GLY A 70 4.40 3.03 -9.63
CA GLY A 70 5.08 4.25 -9.16
C GLY A 70 4.14 5.40 -8.81
N LYS A 71 2.85 5.13 -8.64
CA LYS A 71 1.85 6.10 -8.20
C LYS A 71 1.13 5.60 -6.96
N ILE A 72 0.73 6.54 -6.11
CA ILE A 72 -0.16 6.24 -4.99
C ILE A 72 -1.54 5.89 -5.53
N ALA A 73 -2.07 4.75 -5.07
CA ALA A 73 -3.42 4.34 -5.38
C ALA A 73 -4.14 3.79 -4.14
N LEU A 74 -5.47 3.81 -4.22
CA LEU A 74 -6.36 3.21 -3.24
C LEU A 74 -7.05 1.99 -3.85
N THR A 75 -7.07 0.89 -3.12
CA THR A 75 -7.80 -0.33 -3.48
C THR A 75 -8.75 -0.76 -2.36
N ASN A 76 -9.70 -1.62 -2.69
CA ASN A 76 -10.56 -2.28 -1.71
C ASN A 76 -9.82 -3.45 -1.01
N TYR A 77 -10.47 -4.03 0.00
CA TYR A 77 -9.88 -5.08 0.86
C TYR A 77 -9.52 -6.36 0.08
N ASP A 78 -10.45 -6.86 -0.74
CA ASP A 78 -10.32 -8.15 -1.43
C ASP A 78 -10.56 -8.05 -2.94
N CYS A 79 -9.89 -8.93 -3.68
CA CYS A 79 -10.05 -9.24 -5.09
C CYS A 79 -10.58 -10.68 -5.21
N ASN A 80 -11.89 -10.88 -5.07
CA ASN A 80 -12.48 -12.22 -5.02
C ASN A 80 -12.82 -12.78 -6.41
N ASP A 81 -13.12 -11.91 -7.37
CA ASP A 81 -13.54 -12.25 -8.74
C ASP A 81 -12.46 -11.92 -9.78
N GLY A 82 -11.26 -11.54 -9.34
CA GLY A 82 -10.17 -11.08 -10.20
C GLY A 82 -10.32 -9.62 -10.62
N THR A 83 -11.39 -8.93 -10.21
CA THR A 83 -11.58 -7.51 -10.47
C THR A 83 -10.80 -6.69 -9.44
N LEU A 84 -9.85 -5.91 -9.93
CA LEU A 84 -9.11 -4.94 -9.14
C LEU A 84 -9.56 -3.52 -9.52
N ASP A 85 -10.37 -2.95 -8.65
CA ASP A 85 -10.78 -1.54 -8.71
C ASP A 85 -9.78 -0.66 -7.98
N LEU A 86 -9.34 0.42 -8.64
CA LEU A 86 -8.35 1.35 -8.14
C LEU A 86 -8.82 2.79 -8.26
N TRP A 87 -8.41 3.61 -7.29
CA TRP A 87 -8.32 5.07 -7.46
C TRP A 87 -6.86 5.47 -7.46
N VAL A 88 -6.36 5.85 -8.64
CA VAL A 88 -4.97 6.27 -8.83
C VAL A 88 -4.88 7.78 -8.67
N MET A 89 -3.95 8.25 -7.84
CA MET A 89 -3.71 9.67 -7.63
C MET A 89 -3.08 10.27 -8.89
N LYS A 90 -3.70 11.32 -9.44
CA LYS A 90 -3.20 12.07 -10.59
C LYS A 90 -2.38 13.27 -10.15
N ASP A 91 -2.93 14.03 -9.22
CA ASP A 91 -2.33 15.26 -8.71
C ASP A 91 -2.74 15.43 -7.24
N ALA A 92 -1.76 15.33 -6.35
CA ALA A 92 -1.98 15.46 -4.91
C ALA A 92 -2.40 16.88 -4.51
N SER A 93 -1.86 17.91 -5.19
CA SER A 93 -2.12 19.32 -4.89
C SER A 93 -3.55 19.71 -5.25
N LYS A 94 -4.06 19.18 -6.37
CA LYS A 94 -5.44 19.39 -6.82
C LYS A 94 -6.42 18.38 -6.23
N GLN A 95 -5.94 17.41 -5.45
CA GLN A 95 -6.72 16.30 -4.89
C GLN A 95 -7.47 15.52 -5.98
N GLU A 96 -6.83 15.32 -7.13
CA GLU A 96 -7.42 14.67 -8.29
C GLU A 96 -7.11 13.17 -8.32
N TRP A 97 -8.16 12.38 -8.48
CA TRP A 97 -8.09 10.93 -8.57
C TRP A 97 -8.68 10.44 -9.89
N SER A 98 -8.10 9.40 -10.46
CA SER A 98 -8.70 8.65 -11.57
C SER A 98 -9.08 7.25 -11.16
N LYS A 99 -10.30 6.86 -11.49
CA LYS A 99 -10.76 5.48 -11.35
C LYS A 99 -10.16 4.63 -12.47
N ALA A 100 -9.64 3.47 -12.10
CA ALA A 100 -9.22 2.41 -13.00
C ALA A 100 -9.82 1.09 -12.51
N SER A 101 -10.07 0.17 -13.43
CA SER A 101 -10.52 -1.17 -13.11
C SER A 101 -9.83 -2.13 -14.07
N LEU A 102 -9.34 -3.25 -13.54
CA LEU A 102 -8.70 -4.29 -14.33
C LEU A 102 -9.24 -5.65 -13.90
N LEU A 103 -9.32 -6.56 -14.87
CA LEU A 103 -9.72 -7.93 -14.65
C LEU A 103 -8.51 -8.83 -14.86
N VAL A 104 -8.18 -9.62 -13.84
CA VAL A 104 -7.19 -10.69 -13.96
C VAL A 104 -7.89 -11.91 -14.58
N PRO A 105 -7.47 -12.36 -15.77
CA PRO A 105 -8.14 -13.46 -16.46
C PRO A 105 -7.98 -14.78 -15.69
N CYS A 106 -9.00 -15.64 -15.80
CA CYS A 106 -8.98 -16.99 -15.20
C CYS A 106 -8.75 -17.02 -13.68
N TRP A 107 -9.14 -15.96 -12.95
CA TRP A 107 -8.90 -15.81 -11.52
C TRP A 107 -9.34 -17.02 -10.70
N THR A 108 -10.60 -17.46 -10.85
CA THR A 108 -11.14 -18.62 -10.12
C THR A 108 -10.35 -19.90 -10.39
N ASN A 109 -9.78 -20.07 -11.59
CA ASN A 109 -8.94 -21.23 -11.91
C ASN A 109 -7.58 -21.16 -11.21
N LEU A 110 -7.07 -19.95 -10.95
CA LEU A 110 -5.79 -19.72 -10.28
C LEU A 110 -5.91 -19.88 -8.75
N VAL A 111 -6.98 -19.34 -8.16
CA VAL A 111 -7.09 -19.19 -6.70
C VAL A 111 -8.24 -19.99 -6.05
N GLY A 112 -9.15 -20.56 -6.83
CA GLY A 112 -10.36 -21.20 -6.30
C GLY A 112 -11.24 -20.18 -5.56
N ASP A 113 -11.72 -20.56 -4.38
CA ASP A 113 -12.56 -19.71 -3.52
C ASP A 113 -11.74 -18.87 -2.52
N GLN A 114 -10.41 -18.87 -2.63
CA GLN A 114 -9.55 -18.14 -1.72
C GLN A 114 -9.57 -16.63 -2.00
N SER A 115 -9.66 -15.84 -0.93
CA SER A 115 -9.58 -14.37 -1.00
C SER A 115 -8.14 -13.89 -1.05
N PHE A 116 -7.90 -12.88 -1.89
CA PHE A 116 -6.61 -12.26 -2.13
C PHE A 116 -6.70 -10.75 -2.06
N ARG A 117 -5.61 -10.12 -1.63
CA ARG A 117 -5.41 -8.67 -1.63
C ARG A 117 -4.37 -8.29 -2.67
N PHE A 118 -4.59 -7.15 -3.32
CA PHE A 118 -3.58 -6.52 -4.14
C PHE A 118 -2.54 -5.81 -3.26
N GLU A 119 -1.27 -6.18 -3.42
CA GLU A 119 -0.17 -5.64 -2.60
C GLU A 119 0.60 -4.50 -3.29
N GLY A 120 0.50 -4.40 -4.62
CA GLY A 120 1.14 -3.33 -5.40
C GLY A 120 1.76 -3.81 -6.71
N THR A 121 2.52 -2.93 -7.34
CA THR A 121 3.26 -3.20 -8.57
C THR A 121 4.74 -3.37 -8.26
N LEU A 122 5.33 -4.44 -8.80
CA LEU A 122 6.77 -4.67 -8.76
C LEU A 122 7.53 -3.74 -9.70
N SER A 123 8.84 -3.62 -9.51
CA SER A 123 9.72 -2.89 -10.44
C SER A 123 9.69 -3.44 -11.88
N THR A 124 9.32 -4.71 -12.06
CA THR A 124 9.10 -5.34 -13.39
C THR A 124 7.83 -4.81 -14.09
N GLY A 125 6.92 -4.18 -13.36
CA GLY A 125 5.59 -3.78 -13.82
C GLY A 125 4.51 -4.83 -13.59
N GLU A 126 4.86 -6.02 -13.09
CA GLU A 126 3.89 -7.05 -12.70
C GLU A 126 3.11 -6.61 -11.44
N LEU A 127 1.82 -6.94 -11.43
CA LEU A 127 0.97 -6.77 -10.24
C LEU A 127 1.12 -7.99 -9.34
N ILE A 128 1.19 -7.77 -8.03
CA ILE A 128 1.28 -8.84 -7.04
C ILE A 128 0.04 -8.88 -6.14
N PHE A 129 -0.42 -10.09 -5.89
CA PHE A 129 -1.54 -10.37 -4.99
C PHE A 129 -1.13 -11.42 -3.96
N ALA A 130 -1.50 -11.17 -2.71
CA ALA A 130 -1.24 -12.06 -1.57
C ALA A 130 -2.57 -12.62 -1.01
N PRO A 131 -2.58 -13.86 -0.51
CA PRO A 131 -3.78 -14.42 0.09
C PRO A 131 -4.10 -13.70 1.40
N CYS A 132 -5.39 -13.46 1.65
CA CYS A 132 -5.86 -12.83 2.89
C CYS A 132 -5.80 -13.78 4.10
N SER A 133 -5.77 -15.09 3.83
CA SER A 133 -5.49 -16.15 4.80
C SER A 133 -4.11 -16.75 4.56
N PHE A 134 -3.63 -17.60 5.46
CA PHE A 134 -2.38 -18.34 5.29
C PHE A 134 -2.70 -19.73 4.66
N PRO A 135 -2.62 -19.89 3.32
CA PRO A 135 -2.69 -21.22 2.72
C PRO A 135 -1.40 -21.99 3.00
N ASN A 136 -1.52 -23.32 3.03
CA ASN A 136 -0.36 -24.22 2.98
C ASN A 136 -0.46 -25.06 1.68
N PRO A 137 0.50 -24.93 0.74
CA PRO A 137 1.65 -24.01 0.79
C PRO A 137 1.24 -22.55 0.61
N PHE A 138 2.08 -21.61 1.08
CA PHE A 138 1.88 -20.19 0.85
C PHE A 138 2.25 -19.83 -0.59
N PHE A 139 1.48 -18.97 -1.25
CA PHE A 139 1.77 -18.55 -2.62
C PHE A 139 1.24 -17.14 -2.91
N PHE A 140 1.87 -16.49 -3.89
CA PHE A 140 1.40 -15.24 -4.48
C PHE A 140 0.81 -15.48 -5.86
N ILE A 141 0.00 -14.53 -6.34
CA ILE A 141 -0.35 -14.41 -7.75
C ILE A 141 0.38 -13.21 -8.34
N TYR A 142 1.07 -13.44 -9.45
CA TYR A 142 1.69 -12.41 -10.27
C TYR A 142 0.84 -12.22 -11.52
N TYR A 143 0.60 -10.97 -11.92
CA TYR A 143 -0.11 -10.64 -13.15
C TYR A 143 0.68 -9.65 -14.00
N ASP A 144 1.05 -10.08 -15.20
CA ASP A 144 1.71 -9.25 -16.19
C ASP A 144 0.66 -8.47 -16.99
N LEU A 145 0.68 -7.14 -16.89
CA LEU A 145 -0.25 -6.26 -17.59
C LEU A 145 -0.04 -6.23 -19.12
N LYS A 146 1.19 -6.48 -19.59
CA LYS A 146 1.54 -6.46 -21.02
C LYS A 146 1.11 -7.76 -21.68
N GLU A 147 1.53 -8.88 -21.11
CA GLU A 147 1.25 -10.21 -21.64
C GLU A 147 -0.15 -10.73 -21.25
N LYS A 148 -0.82 -10.04 -20.32
CA LYS A 148 -2.15 -10.40 -19.78
C LYS A 148 -2.19 -11.84 -19.26
N ASN A 149 -1.09 -12.28 -18.67
CA ASN A 149 -0.99 -13.61 -18.07
C ASN A 149 -0.87 -13.47 -16.56
N ALA A 150 -1.50 -14.38 -15.84
CA ALA A 150 -1.37 -14.49 -14.40
C ALA A 150 -0.81 -15.86 -14.05
N ARG A 151 0.05 -15.90 -13.03
CA ARG A 151 0.74 -17.11 -12.59
C ARG A 151 0.79 -17.20 -11.08
N LYS A 152 0.72 -18.44 -10.58
CA LYS A 152 0.91 -18.78 -9.17
C LYS A 152 2.40 -18.96 -8.89
N VAL A 153 2.87 -18.36 -7.80
CA VAL A 153 4.25 -18.49 -7.32
C VAL A 153 4.22 -19.00 -5.90
N VAL A 154 4.58 -20.27 -5.72
CA VAL A 154 4.66 -20.92 -4.41
C VAL A 154 5.90 -20.44 -3.67
N ILE A 155 5.74 -20.12 -2.39
CA ILE A 155 6.84 -19.78 -1.49
C ILE A 155 7.09 -20.97 -0.59
N GLU A 156 8.30 -21.51 -0.70
CA GLU A 156 8.78 -22.61 0.12
C GLU A 156 9.52 -22.10 1.36
N GLY A 157 9.73 -22.97 2.35
CA GLY A 157 10.51 -22.66 3.55
C GLY A 157 9.77 -21.84 4.61
N ILE A 158 8.49 -21.50 4.40
CA ILE A 158 7.63 -20.96 5.45
C ILE A 158 7.12 -22.13 6.30
N GLY A 159 7.49 -22.16 7.58
CA GLY A 159 7.05 -23.18 8.52
C GLY A 159 5.56 -23.08 8.87
N ASP A 160 5.07 -24.07 9.62
CA ASP A 160 3.69 -24.11 10.10
C ASP A 160 3.48 -23.25 11.35
N GLY A 161 2.22 -22.90 11.64
CA GLY A 161 1.81 -22.29 12.92
C GLY A 161 1.76 -20.76 12.96
N PHE A 162 1.89 -20.07 11.82
CA PHE A 162 1.71 -18.62 11.75
C PHE A 162 0.23 -18.25 11.61
N ALA A 163 -0.25 -17.35 12.47
CA ALA A 163 -1.62 -16.83 12.39
C ALA A 163 -1.80 -15.77 11.29
N THR A 164 -0.73 -15.03 10.95
CA THR A 164 -0.76 -13.95 9.95
C THR A 164 0.57 -13.84 9.20
N ILE A 165 0.53 -13.44 7.93
CA ILE A 165 1.68 -12.97 7.16
C ILE A 165 1.45 -11.49 6.83
N LYS A 166 2.51 -10.68 6.96
CA LYS A 166 2.52 -9.31 6.46
C LYS A 166 3.46 -9.21 5.27
N VAL A 167 2.90 -8.90 4.12
CA VAL A 167 3.67 -8.65 2.90
C VAL A 167 4.06 -7.17 2.89
N SER A 168 5.30 -6.89 2.51
CA SER A 168 5.71 -5.52 2.15
C SER A 168 6.59 -5.60 0.92
N LEU A 169 6.19 -4.85 -0.10
CA LEU A 169 7.01 -4.62 -1.27
C LEU A 169 8.08 -3.60 -0.95
N ASP A 170 9.26 -3.78 -1.55
CA ASP A 170 10.37 -2.83 -1.53
C ASP A 170 10.79 -2.40 -0.11
N HIS A 171 10.67 -3.31 0.87
CA HIS A 171 11.10 -3.06 2.23
C HIS A 171 12.62 -2.89 2.27
N VAL A 172 13.07 -1.68 2.52
CA VAL A 172 14.47 -1.37 2.80
C VAL A 172 14.67 -1.35 4.31
N GLU A 173 15.39 -2.34 4.84
CA GLU A 173 15.99 -2.22 6.18
C GLU A 173 17.18 -1.27 6.06
N SER A 174 16.99 0.00 6.44
CA SER A 174 18.13 0.90 6.61
C SER A 174 18.74 0.64 8.00
N PRO A 175 19.96 0.07 8.11
CA PRO A 175 20.76 0.28 9.30
C PRO A 175 21.14 1.76 9.32
N MET A 176 20.54 2.56 10.21
CA MET A 176 21.02 3.92 10.44
C MET A 176 22.48 3.86 10.89
N PHE A 177 23.42 4.15 9.99
CA PHE A 177 24.77 4.54 10.38
C PHE A 177 24.71 6.00 10.80
N LEU A 178 24.55 6.23 12.10
CA LEU A 178 24.77 7.55 12.66
C LEU A 178 26.25 7.92 12.43
N PRO A 179 26.56 9.02 11.73
CA PRO A 179 27.94 9.48 11.70
C PRO A 179 28.32 9.86 13.13
N LYS A 180 29.44 9.33 13.62
CA LYS A 180 30.08 9.83 14.84
C LYS A 180 30.38 11.30 14.59
N VAL A 181 29.58 12.18 15.18
CA VAL A 181 29.95 13.58 15.33
C VAL A 181 31.23 13.57 16.15
N GLY A 182 32.35 13.88 15.50
CA GLY A 182 33.62 14.07 16.18
C GLY A 182 33.46 15.23 17.16
N LEU A 183 33.69 14.96 18.44
CA LEU A 183 34.00 16.01 19.39
C LEU A 183 35.38 16.55 18.97
N SER A 184 35.39 17.77 18.44
CA SER A 184 36.60 18.58 18.44
C SER A 184 36.84 19.01 19.88
N ASP A 185 37.85 18.40 20.51
CA ASP A 185 38.42 18.93 21.73
C ASP A 185 39.29 20.14 21.33
N ASP A 186 38.70 21.32 21.36
CA ASP A 186 39.43 22.59 21.53
C ASP A 186 39.57 22.81 23.05
N ASP A 187 40.78 22.62 23.57
CA ASP A 187 41.49 23.51 24.52
C ASP A 187 42.90 22.96 24.84
#